data_AF-R5MRV9-F1
#
_entry.id   AF-R5MRV9-F1
#
_cell.length_a   1.000
_cell.length_b   1.000
_cell.length_c   1.000
_cell.angle_alpha   90.00
_cell.angle_beta   90.00
_cell.angle_gamma   90.00
#
_symmetry.space_group_name_H-M   'P 1'
#
loop_
_entity.id
_entity.type
_entity.pdbx_description
1 polymer ?
#
loop_
_entity_poly.entity_id
_entity_poly.type
_entity_poly.pdbx_seq_one_letter_code
_entity_poly.pdbx_strand_id
1 'polypeptide(L)'
;MQEFLTYIKQEIKRKIKLDPQKEKLIDMKIIPLLKKDNNLNTDEKKCYYIKIYTALYFDNLEILTLLNRNNFSLGIYPSNLGIYILDNSFTKHFTNISYIDFITRYKPYLHSFFLSIKDLNNKEKETYIKRFIKLTTSLDCTLKILEKDSKTIVNSLFTKKSLDTFNDNTYFSASLDQLTNIIAPLETIPNKDTIKRLNNLIAKTNFSMFYHNYDLMFELFSDEELLDIKISPEYFLTKALNNGINITRALFIYKHYPEIINNCGCLNLQIFDNYSDDEIINLSKTINFNSKNATKSLKTYNFKRRVLTLLHGTK
;
A
#
# COMPACT_ATOMS: atom_id res chain seq x y z
N MET A 1 -36.08 2.65 1.68
CA MET A 1 -35.63 2.26 0.31
C MET A 1 -34.55 3.22 -0.19
N GLN A 2 -34.82 4.52 -0.27
CA GLN A 2 -33.84 5.55 -0.62
C GLN A 2 -32.52 5.39 0.16
N GLU A 3 -32.60 5.18 1.48
CA GLU A 3 -31.40 5.02 2.34
C GLU A 3 -30.59 3.78 2.00
N PHE A 4 -31.25 2.66 1.67
CA PHE A 4 -30.59 1.41 1.32
C PHE A 4 -29.81 1.51 0.01
N LEU A 5 -30.38 2.18 -1.00
CA LEU A 5 -29.70 2.49 -2.25
C LEU A 5 -28.52 3.45 -2.01
N THR A 6 -28.68 4.46 -1.16
CA THR A 6 -27.59 5.36 -0.74
C THR A 6 -26.47 4.58 -0.04
N TYR A 7 -26.78 3.68 0.89
CA TYR A 7 -25.83 2.82 1.59
C TYR A 7 -25.04 1.93 0.61
N ILE A 8 -25.71 1.22 -0.31
CA ILE A 8 -25.05 0.39 -1.34
C ILE A 8 -24.01 1.23 -2.10
N LYS A 9 -24.40 2.43 -2.54
CA LYS A 9 -23.52 3.30 -3.34
C LYS A 9 -22.40 3.92 -2.52
N GLN A 10 -22.59 4.18 -1.22
CA GLN A 10 -21.51 4.59 -0.32
C GLN A 10 -20.46 3.48 -0.16
N GLU A 11 -20.87 2.22 0.04
CA GLU A 11 -19.93 1.10 0.13
C GLU A 11 -19.14 0.89 -1.16
N ILE A 12 -19.79 1.01 -2.33
CA ILE A 12 -19.11 0.90 -3.63
C ILE A 12 -18.13 2.07 -3.82
N LYS A 13 -18.52 3.31 -3.50
CA LYS A 13 -17.67 4.51 -3.64
C LYS A 13 -16.42 4.50 -2.75
N ARG A 14 -16.36 3.67 -1.71
CA ARG A 14 -15.12 3.41 -0.95
C ARG A 14 -14.04 2.70 -1.79
N LYS A 15 -14.45 1.87 -2.77
CA LYS A 15 -13.54 1.01 -3.56
C LYS A 15 -13.43 1.41 -5.04
N ILE A 16 -14.48 1.97 -5.64
CA ILE A 16 -14.58 2.27 -7.08
C ILE A 16 -15.13 3.69 -7.26
N LYS A 17 -14.53 4.48 -8.17
CA LYS A 17 -15.08 5.76 -8.62
C LYS A 17 -16.28 5.51 -9.56
N LEU A 18 -17.47 5.95 -9.14
CA LEU A 18 -18.69 5.84 -9.95
C LEU A 18 -18.90 7.12 -10.78
N ASP A 19 -19.19 6.94 -12.07
CA ASP A 19 -19.62 8.00 -12.97
C ASP A 19 -21.09 8.40 -12.67
N PRO A 20 -21.41 9.71 -12.48
CA PRO A 20 -22.76 10.15 -12.14
C PRO A 20 -23.83 9.94 -13.23
N GLN A 21 -23.46 9.78 -14.50
CA GLN A 21 -24.43 9.47 -15.57
C GLN A 21 -24.75 7.98 -15.57
N LYS A 22 -23.72 7.12 -15.47
CA LYS A 22 -23.91 5.67 -15.37
C LYS A 22 -24.58 5.28 -14.05
N GLU A 23 -24.30 5.96 -12.94
CA GLU A 23 -24.98 5.75 -11.65
C GLU A 23 -26.51 5.85 -11.78
N LYS A 24 -27.04 6.85 -12.50
CA LYS A 24 -28.49 6.99 -12.76
C LYS A 24 -29.07 5.82 -13.56
N LEU A 25 -28.33 5.33 -14.56
CA LEU A 25 -28.73 4.17 -15.37
C LEU A 25 -28.76 2.87 -14.55
N ILE A 26 -27.83 2.70 -13.60
CA ILE A 26 -27.83 1.50 -12.73
C ILE A 26 -28.89 1.60 -11.63
N ASP A 27 -29.13 2.78 -11.07
CA ASP A 27 -30.23 3.02 -10.12
C ASP A 27 -31.58 2.60 -10.73
N MET A 28 -31.84 2.98 -11.98
CA MET A 28 -33.05 2.56 -12.73
C MET A 28 -33.15 1.03 -12.90
N LYS A 29 -32.03 0.32 -13.11
CA LYS A 29 -32.01 -1.16 -13.19
C LYS A 29 -32.19 -1.82 -11.81
N ILE A 30 -31.72 -1.20 -10.72
CA ILE A 30 -31.70 -1.76 -9.36
C ILE A 30 -33.02 -1.52 -8.60
N ILE A 31 -33.66 -0.37 -8.75
CA ILE A 31 -34.90 -0.03 -8.01
C ILE A 31 -36.03 -1.08 -8.21
N PRO A 32 -36.29 -1.62 -9.40
CA PRO A 32 -37.28 -2.70 -9.60
C PRO A 32 -36.91 -4.01 -8.89
N LEU A 33 -35.62 -4.29 -8.67
CA LEU A 33 -35.15 -5.47 -7.94
C LEU A 33 -35.28 -5.27 -6.43
N LEU A 34 -35.01 -4.05 -5.93
CA LEU A 34 -35.22 -3.69 -4.51
C LEU A 34 -36.70 -3.69 -4.13
N LYS A 35 -37.59 -3.30 -5.05
CA LYS A 35 -39.05 -3.27 -4.83
C LYS A 35 -39.70 -4.66 -4.65
N LYS A 36 -39.00 -5.74 -4.97
CA LYS A 36 -39.50 -7.13 -4.87
C LYS A 36 -39.03 -7.87 -3.61
N ASP A 37 -38.22 -7.24 -2.76
CA ASP A 37 -37.50 -7.92 -1.68
C ASP A 37 -37.86 -7.31 -0.31
N ASN A 38 -38.62 -8.06 0.47
CA ASN A 38 -39.30 -7.56 1.67
C ASN A 38 -38.36 -7.41 2.89
N ASN A 39 -37.13 -7.91 2.85
CA ASN A 39 -36.20 -7.88 3.97
C ASN A 39 -34.79 -7.45 3.55
N LEU A 40 -34.63 -6.19 3.17
CA LEU A 40 -33.35 -5.61 2.74
C LEU A 40 -32.30 -5.50 3.87
N ASN A 41 -32.69 -5.58 5.15
CA ASN A 41 -31.83 -5.19 6.27
C ASN A 41 -30.79 -6.23 6.70
N THR A 42 -30.79 -7.45 6.14
CA THR A 42 -29.77 -8.47 6.44
C THR A 42 -28.44 -8.17 5.72
N ASP A 43 -27.32 -8.59 6.32
CA ASP A 43 -25.99 -8.37 5.72
C ASP A 43 -25.77 -9.19 4.44
N GLU A 44 -26.44 -10.34 4.32
CA GLU A 44 -26.50 -11.11 3.07
C GLU A 44 -27.13 -10.30 1.94
N LYS A 45 -28.27 -9.63 2.19
CA LYS A 45 -29.00 -8.83 1.20
C LYS A 45 -28.23 -7.57 0.85
N LYS A 46 -27.64 -6.87 1.82
CA LYS A 46 -26.67 -5.78 1.59
C LYS A 46 -25.56 -6.23 0.66
N CYS A 47 -24.89 -7.34 0.99
CA CYS A 47 -23.77 -7.87 0.23
C CYS A 47 -24.19 -8.32 -1.19
N TYR A 48 -25.35 -8.97 -1.34
CA TYR A 48 -25.94 -9.34 -2.63
C TYR A 48 -26.19 -8.11 -3.51
N TYR A 49 -26.91 -7.10 -3.01
CA TYR A 49 -27.22 -5.92 -3.82
C TYR A 49 -25.98 -5.07 -4.16
N ILE A 50 -24.95 -5.02 -3.30
CA ILE A 50 -23.66 -4.38 -3.64
C ILE A 50 -22.98 -5.12 -4.80
N LYS A 51 -22.97 -6.46 -4.80
CA LYS A 51 -22.43 -7.27 -5.91
C LYS A 51 -23.22 -7.04 -7.20
N ILE A 52 -24.55 -7.14 -7.16
CA ILE A 52 -25.42 -6.96 -8.34
C ILE A 52 -25.31 -5.54 -8.89
N TYR A 53 -25.31 -4.50 -8.04
CA TYR A 53 -25.12 -3.11 -8.47
C TYR A 53 -23.77 -2.95 -9.18
N THR A 54 -22.69 -3.48 -8.61
CA THR A 54 -21.36 -3.32 -9.21
C THR A 54 -21.21 -4.12 -10.51
N ALA A 55 -21.77 -5.32 -10.58
CA ALA A 55 -21.81 -6.11 -11.81
C ALA A 55 -22.65 -5.42 -12.90
N LEU A 56 -23.78 -4.81 -12.56
CA LEU A 56 -24.56 -3.97 -13.48
C LEU A 56 -23.78 -2.71 -13.92
N TYR A 57 -23.01 -2.10 -13.02
CA TYR A 57 -22.21 -0.91 -13.32
C TYR A 57 -21.03 -1.19 -14.26
N PHE A 58 -20.46 -2.39 -14.24
CA PHE A 58 -19.45 -2.82 -15.21
C PHE A 58 -19.99 -3.64 -16.38
N ASP A 59 -21.31 -3.82 -16.46
CA ASP A 59 -22.01 -4.67 -17.44
C ASP A 59 -21.49 -6.14 -17.44
N ASN A 60 -21.11 -6.63 -16.27
CA ASN A 60 -20.34 -7.86 -16.01
C ASN A 60 -21.10 -8.89 -15.14
N LEU A 61 -22.42 -9.04 -15.37
CA LEU A 61 -23.27 -10.02 -14.64
C LEU A 61 -22.84 -11.47 -14.84
N GLU A 62 -22.26 -11.81 -15.99
CA GLU A 62 -21.72 -13.15 -16.25
C GLU A 62 -20.54 -13.47 -15.34
N ILE A 63 -19.62 -12.53 -15.13
CA ILE A 63 -18.49 -12.68 -14.21
C ILE A 63 -18.98 -12.84 -12.76
N LEU A 64 -20.01 -12.10 -12.32
CA LEU A 64 -20.62 -12.33 -11.02
C LEU A 64 -21.24 -13.72 -10.90
N THR A 65 -21.88 -14.21 -11.97
CA THR A 65 -22.46 -15.57 -12.01
C THR A 65 -21.37 -16.65 -11.95
N LEU A 66 -20.27 -16.46 -12.68
CA LEU A 66 -19.08 -17.32 -12.66
C LEU A 66 -18.44 -17.37 -11.26
N LEU A 67 -18.26 -16.21 -10.62
CA LEU A 67 -17.70 -16.11 -9.27
C LEU A 67 -18.57 -16.84 -8.24
N ASN A 68 -19.89 -16.62 -8.27
CA ASN A 68 -20.84 -17.31 -7.39
C ASN A 68 -20.81 -18.83 -7.60
N ARG A 69 -20.74 -19.33 -8.85
CA ARG A 69 -20.62 -20.76 -9.17
C ARG A 69 -19.31 -21.38 -8.66
N ASN A 70 -18.23 -20.61 -8.59
CA ASN A 70 -16.93 -21.03 -8.06
C ASN A 70 -16.77 -20.73 -6.55
N ASN A 71 -17.88 -20.52 -5.83
CA ASN A 71 -17.91 -20.23 -4.38
C ASN A 71 -17.05 -19.02 -3.93
N PHE A 72 -16.83 -18.04 -4.81
CA PHE A 72 -16.08 -16.83 -4.45
C PHE A 72 -16.88 -15.96 -3.48
N SER A 73 -16.55 -16.07 -2.20
CA SER A 73 -16.95 -15.09 -1.20
C SER A 73 -16.28 -13.75 -1.52
N LEU A 74 -16.99 -12.90 -2.27
CA LEU A 74 -16.78 -11.46 -2.42
C LEU A 74 -17.07 -10.73 -1.10
N GLY A 75 -16.53 -11.21 0.02
CA GLY A 75 -16.71 -10.67 1.36
C GLY A 75 -18.08 -10.92 2.01
N ILE A 76 -18.11 -10.73 3.32
CA ILE A 76 -19.30 -10.43 4.11
C ILE A 76 -19.01 -9.08 4.80
N TYR A 77 -20.01 -8.22 4.93
CA TYR A 77 -19.85 -6.93 5.59
C TYR A 77 -19.31 -7.10 7.04
N PRO A 78 -18.37 -6.26 7.52
CA PRO A 78 -17.81 -5.05 6.90
C PRO A 78 -16.55 -5.28 6.03
N SER A 79 -16.06 -6.50 5.85
CA SER A 79 -14.71 -6.77 5.34
C SER A 79 -14.67 -7.38 3.91
N ASN A 80 -13.90 -6.71 3.05
CA ASN A 80 -13.41 -7.24 1.77
C ASN A 80 -14.47 -7.67 0.73
N LEU A 81 -15.43 -6.79 0.45
CA LEU A 81 -16.10 -6.78 -0.87
C LEU A 81 -15.06 -6.50 -1.96
N GLY A 82 -14.54 -7.58 -2.57
CA GLY A 82 -13.57 -7.57 -3.67
C GLY A 82 -14.15 -7.12 -5.02
N ILE A 83 -15.17 -6.27 -5.00
CA ILE A 83 -15.99 -5.88 -6.17
C ILE A 83 -15.22 -5.23 -7.31
N TYR A 84 -13.99 -4.78 -7.08
CA TYR A 84 -13.07 -4.34 -8.12
C TYR A 84 -12.71 -5.44 -9.13
N ILE A 85 -12.83 -6.74 -8.79
CA ILE A 85 -12.60 -7.82 -9.76
C ILE A 85 -13.71 -7.90 -10.82
N LEU A 86 -14.91 -7.35 -10.54
CA LEU A 86 -16.00 -7.24 -11.50
C LEU A 86 -15.74 -6.17 -12.58
N ASP A 87 -14.62 -5.45 -12.53
CA ASP A 87 -14.32 -4.36 -13.45
C ASP A 87 -13.96 -4.88 -14.85
N ASN A 88 -14.72 -4.45 -15.86
CA ASN A 88 -14.54 -4.90 -17.25
C ASN A 88 -13.22 -4.40 -17.88
N SER A 89 -12.59 -3.36 -17.33
CA SER A 89 -11.21 -2.99 -17.70
C SER A 89 -10.19 -4.08 -17.31
N PHE A 90 -10.51 -4.95 -16.35
CA PHE A 90 -9.68 -6.07 -15.92
C PHE A 90 -10.14 -7.41 -16.50
N THR A 91 -11.42 -7.76 -16.40
CA THR A 91 -11.92 -9.11 -16.75
C THR A 91 -11.68 -9.48 -18.22
N LYS A 92 -11.77 -8.49 -19.13
CA LYS A 92 -11.56 -8.67 -20.58
C LYS A 92 -10.19 -9.22 -20.99
N HIS A 93 -9.21 -9.23 -20.10
CA HIS A 93 -7.87 -9.76 -20.36
C HIS A 93 -7.75 -11.28 -20.19
N PHE A 94 -8.85 -11.96 -19.85
CA PHE A 94 -8.87 -13.35 -19.45
C PHE A 94 -10.03 -14.12 -20.08
N THR A 95 -9.84 -15.43 -20.30
CA THR A 95 -10.95 -16.38 -20.40
C THR A 95 -11.49 -16.69 -19.00
N ASN A 96 -12.76 -17.12 -18.90
CA ASN A 96 -13.40 -17.45 -17.61
C ASN A 96 -12.56 -18.37 -16.70
N ILE A 97 -11.84 -19.35 -17.27
CA ILE A 97 -10.97 -20.25 -16.50
C ILE A 97 -9.73 -19.48 -16.00
N SER A 98 -8.95 -18.90 -16.92
CA SER A 98 -7.72 -18.16 -16.58
C SER A 98 -7.96 -16.98 -15.64
N TYR A 99 -9.16 -16.38 -15.68
CA TYR A 99 -9.60 -15.34 -14.76
C TYR A 99 -9.71 -15.87 -13.33
N ILE A 100 -10.42 -16.99 -13.12
CA ILE A 100 -10.59 -17.64 -11.82
C ILE A 100 -9.23 -18.07 -11.25
N ASP A 101 -8.36 -18.66 -12.09
CA ASP A 101 -7.00 -19.02 -11.69
C ASP A 101 -6.20 -17.79 -11.23
N PHE A 102 -6.22 -16.70 -12.01
CA PHE A 102 -5.50 -15.48 -11.73
C PHE A 102 -5.95 -14.82 -10.41
N ILE A 103 -7.27 -14.66 -10.19
CA ILE A 103 -7.78 -14.01 -8.98
C ILE A 103 -7.64 -14.87 -7.72
N THR A 104 -7.56 -16.20 -7.88
CA THR A 104 -7.22 -17.12 -6.76
C THR A 104 -5.77 -16.92 -6.36
N ARG A 105 -4.88 -16.97 -7.35
CA ARG A 105 -3.43 -17.01 -7.21
C ARG A 105 -2.83 -15.70 -6.73
N TYR A 106 -3.24 -14.57 -7.32
CA TYR A 106 -2.68 -13.25 -7.00
C TYR A 106 -3.57 -12.43 -6.05
N LYS A 107 -4.44 -13.10 -5.28
CA LYS A 107 -5.41 -12.50 -4.35
C LYS A 107 -4.82 -11.43 -3.40
N PRO A 108 -3.62 -11.59 -2.80
CA PRO A 108 -3.06 -10.58 -1.88
C PRO A 108 -2.84 -9.21 -2.55
N TYR A 109 -2.34 -9.22 -3.79
CA TYR A 109 -1.94 -8.01 -4.52
C TYR A 109 -3.13 -7.17 -5.02
N LEU A 110 -4.26 -7.82 -5.35
CA LEU A 110 -5.39 -7.16 -6.02
C LEU A 110 -5.93 -5.95 -5.24
N HIS A 111 -6.10 -6.07 -3.91
CA HIS A 111 -6.83 -5.08 -3.13
C HIS A 111 -6.19 -3.69 -3.18
N SER A 112 -4.89 -3.63 -2.90
CA SER A 112 -4.12 -2.39 -2.90
C SER A 112 -3.82 -1.89 -4.31
N PHE A 113 -3.60 -2.79 -5.27
CA PHE A 113 -3.50 -2.43 -6.68
C PHE A 113 -4.76 -1.66 -7.13
N PHE A 114 -5.95 -2.27 -7.02
CA PHE A 114 -7.19 -1.64 -7.45
C PHE A 114 -7.54 -0.36 -6.69
N LEU A 115 -7.30 -0.31 -5.37
CA LEU A 115 -7.47 0.94 -4.61
C LEU A 115 -6.55 2.06 -5.13
N SER A 116 -5.30 1.76 -5.46
CA SER A 116 -4.32 2.76 -5.90
C SER A 116 -4.58 3.33 -7.30
N ILE A 117 -5.42 2.68 -8.10
CA ILE A 117 -5.82 3.13 -9.45
C ILE A 117 -7.31 3.51 -9.55
N LYS A 118 -8.07 3.48 -8.44
CA LYS A 118 -9.54 3.58 -8.48
C LYS A 118 -10.07 4.89 -9.07
N ASP A 119 -9.29 5.97 -8.96
CA ASP A 119 -9.70 7.33 -9.33
C ASP A 119 -9.23 7.76 -10.73
N LEU A 120 -8.39 6.95 -11.38
CA LEU A 120 -7.85 7.18 -12.72
C LEU A 120 -8.92 7.12 -13.81
N ASN A 121 -8.62 7.69 -14.98
CA ASN A 121 -9.47 7.51 -16.15
C ASN A 121 -9.25 6.13 -16.81
N ASN A 122 -10.20 5.67 -17.62
CA ASN A 122 -10.16 4.32 -18.22
C ASN A 122 -8.89 4.06 -19.06
N LYS A 123 -8.32 5.07 -19.73
CA LYS A 123 -7.12 4.93 -20.57
C LYS A 123 -5.85 4.76 -19.73
N GLU A 124 -5.73 5.50 -18.63
CA GLU A 124 -4.64 5.31 -17.67
C GLU A 124 -4.75 3.96 -16.97
N LYS A 125 -5.97 3.63 -16.51
CA LYS A 125 -6.26 2.40 -15.77
C LYS A 125 -5.91 1.15 -16.58
N GLU A 126 -6.22 1.15 -17.87
CA GLU A 126 -5.81 0.13 -18.86
C GLU A 126 -4.29 -0.15 -18.82
N THR A 127 -3.48 0.91 -18.77
CA THR A 127 -2.01 0.80 -18.79
C THR A 127 -1.50 0.13 -17.51
N TYR A 128 -2.00 0.54 -16.35
CA TYR A 128 -1.65 -0.09 -15.07
C TYR A 128 -2.17 -1.53 -14.99
N ILE A 129 -3.36 -1.84 -15.51
CA ILE A 129 -3.92 -3.21 -15.54
C ILE A 129 -3.07 -4.15 -16.39
N LYS A 130 -2.76 -3.79 -17.63
CA LYS A 130 -1.89 -4.61 -18.51
C LYS A 130 -0.53 -4.86 -17.88
N ARG A 131 0.04 -3.83 -17.24
CA ARG A 131 1.32 -3.90 -16.57
C ARG A 131 1.30 -4.78 -15.32
N PHE A 132 0.26 -4.64 -14.48
CA PHE A 132 0.05 -5.50 -13.32
C PHE A 132 -0.06 -6.99 -13.73
N ILE A 133 -0.90 -7.29 -14.72
CA ILE A 133 -1.07 -8.67 -15.23
C ILE A 133 0.26 -9.24 -15.72
N LYS A 134 1.02 -8.47 -16.54
CA LYS A 134 2.36 -8.84 -17.01
C LYS A 134 3.31 -9.14 -15.84
N LEU A 135 3.45 -8.21 -14.89
CA LEU A 135 4.38 -8.36 -13.78
C LEU A 135 4.02 -9.54 -12.88
N THR A 136 2.74 -9.73 -12.53
CA THR A 136 2.31 -10.87 -11.70
C THR A 136 2.53 -12.22 -12.37
N THR A 137 2.29 -12.36 -13.68
CA THR A 137 2.48 -13.65 -14.37
C THR A 137 3.95 -13.94 -14.64
N SER A 138 4.76 -12.94 -14.97
CA SER A 138 6.22 -13.11 -15.15
C SER A 138 6.96 -13.38 -13.83
N LEU A 139 6.48 -12.88 -12.69
CA LEU A 139 7.12 -13.05 -11.37
C LEU A 139 6.56 -14.23 -10.53
N ASP A 140 5.64 -15.03 -11.07
CA ASP A 140 4.89 -16.08 -10.35
C ASP A 140 5.73 -16.92 -9.36
N CYS A 141 6.87 -17.45 -9.80
CA CYS A 141 7.74 -18.26 -8.94
C CYS A 141 8.30 -17.48 -7.75
N THR A 142 8.68 -16.22 -7.98
CA THR A 142 9.19 -15.29 -6.95
C THR A 142 8.08 -14.88 -5.98
N LEU A 143 6.87 -14.58 -6.49
CA LEU A 143 5.70 -14.24 -5.68
C LEU A 143 5.30 -15.40 -4.75
N LYS A 144 5.29 -16.64 -5.25
CA LYS A 144 5.06 -17.87 -4.45
C LYS A 144 6.11 -18.11 -3.35
N ILE A 145 7.31 -17.54 -3.45
CA ILE A 145 8.33 -17.62 -2.41
C ILE A 145 8.08 -16.51 -1.36
N LEU A 146 7.78 -15.28 -1.80
CA LEU A 146 7.38 -14.19 -0.90
C LEU A 146 6.14 -14.54 -0.05
N GLU A 147 5.10 -15.13 -0.66
CA GLU A 147 3.88 -15.53 0.06
C GLU A 147 4.09 -16.64 1.11
N LYS A 148 5.21 -17.38 1.04
CA LYS A 148 5.59 -18.36 2.07
C LYS A 148 6.30 -17.72 3.26
N ASP A 149 6.92 -16.54 3.10
CA ASP A 149 7.36 -15.75 4.25
C ASP A 149 6.16 -15.01 4.85
N SER A 150 5.58 -15.63 5.88
CA SER A 150 4.41 -15.13 6.62
C SER A 150 4.60 -13.75 7.28
N LYS A 151 5.80 -13.17 7.25
CA LYS A 151 6.09 -11.81 7.75
C LYS A 151 5.93 -10.73 6.67
N THR A 152 6.05 -11.07 5.39
CA THR A 152 6.15 -10.08 4.31
C THR A 152 4.76 -9.65 3.81
N ILE A 153 4.36 -8.41 4.15
CA ILE A 153 3.08 -7.82 3.74
C ILE A 153 3.20 -7.31 2.30
N VAL A 154 3.09 -8.21 1.32
CA VAL A 154 3.27 -7.94 -0.12
C VAL A 154 2.33 -6.91 -0.75
N ASN A 155 1.33 -6.41 -0.01
CA ASN A 155 0.21 -5.62 -0.52
C ASN A 155 0.62 -4.38 -1.32
N SER A 156 1.73 -3.70 -0.99
CA SER A 156 2.12 -2.46 -1.70
C SER A 156 2.85 -2.71 -3.03
N LEU A 157 3.34 -3.93 -3.28
CA LEU A 157 4.31 -4.29 -4.34
C LEU A 157 3.93 -3.76 -5.74
N PHE A 158 2.64 -3.78 -6.07
CA PHE A 158 2.13 -3.34 -7.37
C PHE A 158 1.18 -2.13 -7.28
N THR A 159 1.24 -1.34 -6.20
CA THR A 159 0.45 -0.10 -6.14
C THR A 159 0.89 0.89 -7.22
N LYS A 160 0.01 1.82 -7.61
CA LYS A 160 0.30 2.86 -8.61
C LYS A 160 1.62 3.57 -8.32
N LYS A 161 1.92 3.94 -7.07
CA LYS A 161 3.20 4.58 -6.69
C LYS A 161 4.40 3.67 -6.95
N SER A 162 4.34 2.39 -6.59
CA SER A 162 5.42 1.42 -6.85
C SER A 162 5.59 1.21 -8.37
N LEU A 163 4.50 1.16 -9.14
CA LEU A 163 4.56 1.11 -10.60
C LEU A 163 5.12 2.41 -11.20
N ASP A 164 4.77 3.59 -10.67
CA ASP A 164 5.31 4.88 -11.13
C ASP A 164 6.82 5.02 -10.81
N THR A 165 7.28 4.38 -9.74
CA THR A 165 8.66 4.47 -9.21
C THR A 165 9.59 3.43 -9.81
N PHE A 166 9.12 2.19 -10.04
CA PHE A 166 9.95 1.06 -10.49
C PHE A 166 9.53 0.56 -11.87
N ASN A 167 10.49 0.40 -12.78
CA ASN A 167 10.28 -0.08 -14.15
C ASN A 167 10.30 -1.62 -14.23
N ASP A 168 9.81 -2.17 -15.35
CA ASP A 168 9.66 -3.64 -15.51
C ASP A 168 10.97 -4.42 -15.36
N ASN A 169 12.09 -3.89 -15.86
CA ASN A 169 13.39 -4.54 -15.70
C ASN A 169 13.79 -4.60 -14.22
N THR A 170 13.56 -3.53 -13.47
CA THR A 170 13.81 -3.49 -12.02
C THR A 170 12.95 -4.51 -11.26
N TYR A 171 11.69 -4.72 -11.65
CA TYR A 171 10.87 -5.81 -11.11
C TYR A 171 11.41 -7.21 -11.45
N PHE A 172 11.96 -7.41 -12.66
CA PHE A 172 12.49 -8.72 -13.10
C PHE A 172 13.90 -9.05 -12.60
N SER A 173 14.73 -8.04 -12.34
CA SER A 173 16.09 -8.19 -11.82
C SER A 173 16.17 -8.27 -10.30
N ALA A 174 15.18 -7.74 -9.58
CA ALA A 174 15.19 -7.68 -8.11
C ALA A 174 15.18 -9.08 -7.46
N SER A 175 16.14 -9.32 -6.57
CA SER A 175 16.11 -10.46 -5.64
C SER A 175 14.97 -10.33 -4.63
N LEU A 176 14.67 -11.41 -3.88
CA LEU A 176 13.64 -11.41 -2.83
C LEU A 176 13.84 -10.30 -1.80
N ASP A 177 15.09 -10.06 -1.37
CA ASP A 177 15.44 -8.97 -0.45
C ASP A 177 15.21 -7.60 -1.09
N GLN A 178 15.50 -7.44 -2.38
CA GLN A 178 15.31 -6.17 -3.09
C GLN A 178 13.85 -5.87 -3.40
N LEU A 179 12.99 -6.89 -3.50
CA LEU A 179 11.55 -6.69 -3.59
C LEU A 179 10.98 -6.04 -2.32
N THR A 180 11.66 -6.12 -1.17
CA THR A 180 11.26 -5.35 0.04
C THR A 180 11.31 -3.83 -0.21
N ASN A 181 12.25 -3.33 -1.02
CA ASN A 181 12.31 -1.94 -1.47
C ASN A 181 10.99 -1.49 -2.16
N ILE A 182 10.37 -2.41 -2.91
CA ILE A 182 9.17 -2.16 -3.74
C ILE A 182 7.87 -2.43 -2.97
N ILE A 183 7.91 -3.37 -2.02
CA ILE A 183 6.81 -3.74 -1.11
C ILE A 183 6.54 -2.66 -0.06
N ALA A 184 7.51 -1.81 0.25
CA ALA A 184 7.37 -0.78 1.27
C ALA A 184 6.36 0.34 0.90
N PRO A 185 5.73 1.01 1.89
CA PRO A 185 4.81 2.10 1.63
C PRO A 185 5.54 3.37 1.15
N LEU A 186 5.41 3.69 -0.14
CA LEU A 186 5.89 4.95 -0.70
C LEU A 186 4.98 6.12 -0.25
N GLU A 187 5.54 7.07 0.49
CA GLU A 187 4.83 8.29 0.91
C GLU A 187 4.60 9.25 -0.26
N THR A 188 5.67 9.55 -1.00
CA THR A 188 5.66 10.30 -2.26
C THR A 188 6.12 9.40 -3.41
N ILE A 189 5.83 9.81 -4.65
CA ILE A 189 6.58 9.31 -5.81
C ILE A 189 7.87 10.14 -5.84
N PRO A 190 9.06 9.52 -5.90
CA PRO A 190 10.32 10.29 -5.90
C PRO A 190 10.52 11.13 -7.17
N ASN A 191 11.53 11.99 -7.17
CA ASN A 191 11.89 12.77 -8.36
C ASN A 191 12.43 11.89 -9.50
N LYS A 192 12.46 12.42 -10.74
CA LYS A 192 12.85 11.67 -11.95
C LYS A 192 14.27 11.10 -11.92
N ASP A 193 15.22 11.85 -11.36
CA ASP A 193 16.63 11.44 -11.31
C ASP A 193 16.86 10.45 -10.16
N THR A 194 16.17 10.61 -9.03
CA THR A 194 16.04 9.56 -8.00
C THR A 194 15.50 8.26 -8.60
N ILE A 195 14.38 8.31 -9.33
CA ILE A 195 13.79 7.15 -10.00
C ILE A 195 14.84 6.48 -10.91
N LYS A 196 15.57 7.26 -11.70
CA LYS A 196 16.64 6.76 -12.58
C LYS A 196 17.77 6.07 -11.79
N ARG A 197 18.29 6.66 -10.71
CA ARG A 197 19.33 6.07 -9.84
C ARG A 197 18.84 4.79 -9.16
N LEU A 198 17.67 4.83 -8.54
CA LEU A 198 17.05 3.70 -7.82
C LEU A 198 16.84 2.47 -8.71
N ASN A 199 16.33 2.68 -9.93
CA ASN A 199 16.10 1.59 -10.88
C ASN A 199 17.43 0.99 -11.38
N ASN A 200 18.45 1.82 -11.60
CA ASN A 200 19.79 1.37 -11.99
C ASN A 200 20.46 0.54 -10.89
N LEU A 201 20.39 0.97 -9.64
CA LEU A 201 20.97 0.25 -8.50
C LEU A 201 20.31 -1.13 -8.32
N ILE A 202 18.99 -1.20 -8.19
CA ILE A 202 18.30 -2.48 -8.01
C ILE A 202 18.51 -3.42 -9.22
N ALA A 203 18.58 -2.90 -10.44
CA ALA A 203 18.73 -3.73 -11.64
C ALA A 203 20.17 -4.21 -11.93
N LYS A 204 21.19 -3.68 -11.24
CA LYS A 204 22.61 -3.97 -11.51
C LYS A 204 23.40 -4.46 -10.30
N THR A 205 22.82 -4.37 -9.11
CA THR A 205 23.51 -4.54 -7.82
C THR A 205 22.61 -5.25 -6.82
N ASN A 206 23.14 -5.65 -5.66
CA ASN A 206 22.36 -6.26 -4.57
C ASN A 206 21.69 -5.22 -3.64
N PHE A 207 21.55 -3.96 -4.06
CA PHE A 207 21.01 -2.86 -3.25
C PHE A 207 19.64 -3.17 -2.64
N SER A 208 19.59 -3.25 -1.31
CA SER A 208 18.39 -3.47 -0.50
C SER A 208 18.39 -2.55 0.72
N MET A 209 17.31 -1.79 0.93
CA MET A 209 17.16 -0.83 2.02
C MET A 209 15.72 -0.68 2.51
N PHE A 210 15.57 -0.59 3.83
CA PHE A 210 14.31 -0.39 4.56
C PHE A 210 13.96 1.11 4.75
N TYR A 211 14.50 1.98 3.90
CA TYR A 211 14.34 3.44 3.97
C TYR A 211 13.67 3.94 2.69
N HIS A 212 12.53 4.61 2.81
CA HIS A 212 11.63 4.84 1.66
C HIS A 212 11.36 6.31 1.35
N ASN A 213 12.25 7.19 1.80
CA ASN A 213 12.41 8.54 1.27
C ASN A 213 13.65 8.56 0.36
N TYR A 214 13.49 8.03 -0.85
CA TYR A 214 14.61 7.87 -1.78
C TYR A 214 15.23 9.20 -2.22
N ASP A 215 14.44 10.28 -2.29
CA ASP A 215 14.97 11.61 -2.62
C ASP A 215 16.00 12.07 -1.58
N LEU A 216 15.68 11.98 -0.29
CA LEU A 216 16.63 12.32 0.79
C LEU A 216 17.83 11.36 0.84
N MET A 217 17.63 10.09 0.52
CA MET A 217 18.72 9.10 0.44
C MET A 217 19.73 9.49 -0.66
N PHE A 218 19.26 9.85 -1.86
CA PHE A 218 20.13 10.22 -2.98
C PHE A 218 20.69 11.65 -2.91
N GLU A 219 20.08 12.51 -2.09
CA GLU A 219 20.64 13.81 -1.67
C GLU A 219 21.85 13.63 -0.73
N LEU A 220 21.84 12.55 0.08
CA LEU A 220 22.88 12.30 1.09
C LEU A 220 23.97 11.30 0.66
N PHE A 221 23.70 10.39 -0.27
CA PHE A 221 24.62 9.29 -0.60
C PHE A 221 24.90 9.16 -2.10
N SER A 222 26.17 8.86 -2.43
CA SER A 222 26.57 8.47 -3.79
C SER A 222 26.07 7.06 -4.13
N ASP A 223 26.12 6.65 -5.40
CA ASP A 223 25.71 5.28 -5.79
C ASP A 223 26.72 4.24 -5.25
N GLU A 224 27.98 4.63 -5.05
CA GLU A 224 29.05 3.85 -4.45
C GLU A 224 28.84 3.64 -2.94
N GLU A 225 28.45 4.67 -2.20
CA GLU A 225 28.13 4.53 -0.76
C GLU A 225 26.88 3.67 -0.51
N LEU A 226 25.99 3.56 -1.50
CA LEU A 226 24.80 2.71 -1.46
C LEU A 226 25.09 1.27 -1.94
N LEU A 227 26.23 1.04 -2.58
CA LEU A 227 26.74 -0.31 -2.89
C LEU A 227 27.36 -0.98 -1.65
N ASP A 228 28.02 -0.18 -0.80
CA ASP A 228 28.68 -0.67 0.39
C ASP A 228 27.72 -0.90 1.59
N ILE A 229 28.26 -1.52 2.64
CA ILE A 229 27.56 -2.10 3.80
C ILE A 229 26.28 -1.36 4.22
N LYS A 230 25.14 -2.08 4.19
CA LYS A 230 23.80 -1.74 4.75
C LYS A 230 23.82 -0.54 5.70
N ILE A 231 23.59 0.66 5.15
CA ILE A 231 23.69 1.93 5.89
C ILE A 231 22.87 1.86 7.19
N SER A 232 23.59 1.92 8.32
CA SER A 232 22.96 1.84 9.63
C SER A 232 22.18 3.13 9.95
N PRO A 233 21.17 3.08 10.83
CA PRO A 233 20.43 4.28 11.20
C PRO A 233 21.31 5.38 11.81
N GLU A 234 22.36 4.99 12.54
CA GLU A 234 23.38 5.88 13.10
C GLU A 234 24.12 6.63 11.97
N TYR A 235 24.60 5.91 10.95
CA TYR A 235 25.34 6.52 9.84
C TYR A 235 24.43 7.41 8.97
N PHE A 236 23.19 6.98 8.72
CA PHE A 236 22.19 7.81 8.06
C PHE A 236 21.95 9.13 8.81
N LEU A 237 21.62 9.07 10.10
CA LEU A 237 21.27 10.26 10.89
C LEU A 237 22.49 11.18 11.07
N THR A 238 23.68 10.62 11.26
CA THR A 238 24.93 11.39 11.36
C THR A 238 25.22 12.13 10.05
N LYS A 239 25.11 11.45 8.89
CA LYS A 239 25.35 12.11 7.60
C LYS A 239 24.27 13.14 7.27
N ALA A 240 23.01 12.88 7.63
CA ALA A 240 21.91 13.82 7.49
C ALA A 240 22.20 15.12 8.28
N LEU A 241 22.55 15.02 9.56
CA LEU A 241 22.91 16.17 10.39
C LEU A 241 24.12 16.94 9.84
N ASN A 242 25.18 16.24 9.41
CA ASN A 242 26.37 16.86 8.84
C ASN A 242 26.11 17.61 7.51
N ASN A 243 24.99 17.33 6.83
CA ASN A 243 24.53 18.04 5.64
C ASN A 243 23.40 19.06 5.93
N GLY A 244 23.19 19.43 7.20
CA GLY A 244 22.18 20.41 7.60
C GLY A 244 20.73 19.92 7.49
N ILE A 245 20.50 18.62 7.32
CA ILE A 245 19.15 18.06 7.26
C ILE A 245 18.53 18.08 8.65
N ASN A 246 17.48 18.88 8.82
CA ASN A 246 16.66 18.91 10.03
C ASN A 246 16.19 17.49 10.42
N ILE A 247 16.37 17.09 11.69
CA ILE A 247 16.10 15.71 12.12
C ILE A 247 14.64 15.28 11.92
N THR A 248 13.66 16.20 11.86
CA THR A 248 12.28 15.89 11.47
C THR A 248 12.23 15.28 10.07
N ARG A 249 12.99 15.84 9.12
CA ARG A 249 13.09 15.33 7.73
C ARG A 249 13.89 14.03 7.68
N ALA A 250 14.93 13.90 8.51
CA ALA A 250 15.77 12.71 8.59
C ALA A 250 15.06 11.50 9.22
N LEU A 251 14.34 11.68 10.34
CA LEU A 251 13.60 10.62 11.01
C LEU A 251 12.39 10.13 10.19
N PHE A 252 11.87 10.98 9.29
CA PHE A 252 10.67 10.67 8.50
C PHE A 252 10.79 9.38 7.69
N ILE A 253 12.02 9.00 7.28
CA ILE A 253 12.27 7.78 6.51
C ILE A 253 11.86 6.51 7.26
N TYR A 254 11.86 6.55 8.60
CA TYR A 254 11.53 5.42 9.49
C TYR A 254 10.05 5.34 9.86
N LYS A 255 9.23 6.35 9.51
CA LYS A 255 7.80 6.46 9.89
C LYS A 255 6.96 5.21 9.52
N HIS A 256 7.44 4.39 8.59
CA HIS A 256 6.81 3.13 8.16
C HIS A 256 7.58 1.84 8.49
N TYR A 257 8.74 1.90 9.18
CA TYR A 257 9.40 0.74 9.79
C TYR A 257 9.83 1.03 11.24
N PRO A 258 8.85 1.18 12.15
CA PRO A 258 9.26 2.35 13.51
C PRO A 258 10.25 1.61 14.47
N GLU A 259 10.21 0.27 14.44
CA GLU A 259 11.04 -0.62 15.23
C GLU A 259 12.53 -0.49 14.91
N ILE A 260 12.92 0.04 13.76
CA ILE A 260 14.33 0.29 13.43
C ILE A 260 14.94 1.30 14.41
N ILE A 261 14.27 2.44 14.64
CA ILE A 261 14.72 3.44 15.64
C ILE A 261 14.74 2.83 17.05
N ASN A 262 13.70 2.07 17.41
CA ASN A 262 13.56 1.49 18.75
C ASN A 262 14.58 0.38 19.05
N ASN A 263 15.02 -0.39 18.05
CA ASN A 263 15.86 -1.57 18.23
C ASN A 263 17.36 -1.28 18.08
N CYS A 264 17.75 -0.37 17.17
CA CYS A 264 19.17 -0.07 16.92
C CYS A 264 19.82 0.76 18.04
N GLY A 265 19.01 1.46 18.85
CA GLY A 265 19.54 2.28 19.95
C GLY A 265 20.25 3.56 19.50
N CYS A 266 20.16 3.89 18.20
CA CYS A 266 20.96 4.80 17.39
C CYS A 266 21.32 6.17 17.98
N LEU A 267 20.53 6.67 18.92
CA LEU A 267 20.73 7.98 19.55
C LEU A 267 21.77 7.88 20.67
N ASN A 268 23.04 7.79 20.26
CA ASN A 268 24.18 8.10 21.12
C ASN A 268 23.95 9.50 21.73
N LEU A 269 24.08 9.60 23.06
CA LEU A 269 23.74 10.83 23.79
C LEU A 269 24.55 12.04 23.30
N GLN A 270 25.77 11.81 22.84
CA GLN A 270 26.70 12.83 22.32
C GLN A 270 26.20 13.59 21.08
N ILE A 271 25.16 13.08 20.39
CA ILE A 271 24.52 13.81 19.28
C ILE A 271 23.78 15.06 19.80
N PHE A 272 23.40 15.07 21.08
CA PHE A 272 22.70 16.18 21.72
C PHE A 272 23.63 17.21 22.39
N ASP A 273 24.91 16.90 22.59
CA ASP A 273 25.89 17.77 23.26
C ASP A 273 26.12 19.11 22.52
N ASN A 274 25.73 19.19 21.23
CA ASN A 274 25.81 20.37 20.37
C ASN A 274 24.48 21.13 20.21
N TYR A 275 23.41 20.74 20.91
CA TYR A 275 22.08 21.38 20.81
C TYR A 275 21.61 21.88 22.17
N SER A 276 20.97 23.04 22.18
CA SER A 276 20.20 23.51 23.34
C SER A 276 18.94 22.65 23.55
N ASP A 277 18.45 22.58 24.80
CA ASP A 277 17.21 21.86 25.13
C ASP A 277 16.02 22.32 24.25
N ASP A 278 15.96 23.61 23.92
CA ASP A 278 14.92 24.20 23.06
C ASP A 278 14.95 23.69 21.61
N GLU A 279 16.14 23.45 21.05
CA GLU A 279 16.30 22.87 19.71
C GLU A 279 15.87 21.39 19.70
N ILE A 280 16.26 20.64 20.74
CA ILE A 280 15.90 19.23 20.94
C ILE A 280 14.37 19.08 21.07
N ILE A 281 13.72 19.99 21.80
CA ILE A 281 12.25 20.08 21.92
C ILE A 281 11.61 20.27 20.54
N ASN A 282 12.15 21.17 19.71
CA ASN A 282 11.54 21.53 18.45
C ASN A 282 11.66 20.43 17.38
N LEU A 283 12.82 19.77 17.34
CA LEU A 283 13.17 18.69 16.42
C LEU A 283 12.34 17.41 16.59
N SER A 284 11.77 17.19 17.78
CA SER A 284 11.17 15.92 18.18
C SER A 284 9.87 15.55 17.44
N LYS A 285 8.97 16.52 17.23
CA LYS A 285 7.49 16.43 17.16
C LYS A 285 6.85 15.56 16.05
N THR A 286 7.58 14.70 15.34
CA THR A 286 7.17 14.24 13.99
C THR A 286 7.20 12.73 13.69
N ILE A 287 7.82 11.86 14.51
CA ILE A 287 7.84 10.39 14.33
C ILE A 287 7.66 9.65 15.68
N ASN A 288 6.98 8.49 15.73
CA ASN A 288 6.56 7.81 16.99
C ASN A 288 6.40 6.27 16.85
N PHE A 289 6.81 5.44 17.84
CA PHE A 289 7.00 3.98 17.65
C PHE A 289 6.89 2.99 18.83
N ASN A 290 6.36 1.76 18.60
CA ASN A 290 6.16 0.74 19.66
C ASN A 290 6.14 -0.75 19.19
N SER A 291 6.35 -1.73 20.11
CA SER A 291 6.42 -3.20 19.87
C SER A 291 5.99 -4.07 21.08
N LYS A 292 5.92 -5.42 20.99
CA LYS A 292 5.18 -6.32 21.93
C LYS A 292 5.96 -7.09 23.02
N ASN A 293 7.14 -7.69 22.78
CA ASN A 293 7.74 -8.65 23.75
C ASN A 293 8.66 -8.05 24.87
N ALA A 294 8.12 -7.44 25.95
CA ALA A 294 8.85 -7.30 27.24
C ALA A 294 7.89 -6.94 28.40
N THR A 295 8.43 -6.76 29.62
CA THR A 295 7.65 -6.63 30.86
C THR A 295 6.79 -5.36 30.94
N LYS A 296 5.61 -5.48 31.58
CA LYS A 296 4.55 -4.45 31.61
C LYS A 296 4.96 -3.14 32.29
N SER A 297 5.99 -3.14 33.13
CA SER A 297 6.59 -1.95 33.73
C SER A 297 7.72 -1.37 32.88
N LEU A 298 8.74 -2.16 32.54
CA LEU A 298 9.98 -1.69 31.90
C LEU A 298 9.72 -1.10 30.50
N LYS A 299 8.82 -1.73 29.72
CA LYS A 299 8.34 -1.14 28.46
C LYS A 299 7.67 0.20 28.69
N THR A 300 6.70 0.21 29.61
CA THR A 300 5.88 1.38 29.90
C THR A 300 6.73 2.55 30.38
N TYR A 301 7.85 2.31 31.08
CA TYR A 301 8.75 3.37 31.53
C TYR A 301 9.60 3.96 30.40
N ASN A 302 10.35 3.13 29.66
CA ASN A 302 11.25 3.63 28.60
C ASN A 302 10.49 4.16 27.38
N PHE A 303 9.35 3.54 27.01
CA PHE A 303 8.43 4.08 26.01
C PHE A 303 7.86 5.42 26.46
N LYS A 304 7.39 5.55 27.72
CA LYS A 304 6.90 6.84 28.24
C LYS A 304 7.98 7.93 28.24
N ARG A 305 9.19 7.69 28.76
CA ARG A 305 10.13 8.80 29.00
C ARG A 305 10.56 9.53 27.72
N ARG A 306 10.78 8.82 26.60
CA ARG A 306 11.10 9.46 25.31
C ARG A 306 9.86 9.90 24.52
N VAL A 307 8.70 9.28 24.69
CA VAL A 307 7.46 9.62 23.95
C VAL A 307 6.56 10.65 24.68
N LEU A 308 6.83 10.99 25.95
CA LEU A 308 6.07 12.00 26.71
C LEU A 308 6.68 13.41 26.73
N THR A 309 7.99 13.59 26.53
CA THR A 309 8.54 14.91 26.16
C THR A 309 8.15 15.33 24.73
N LEU A 310 7.51 14.42 23.99
CA LEU A 310 7.19 14.53 22.58
C LEU A 310 5.79 15.13 22.28
N LEU A 311 4.78 14.94 23.16
CA LEU A 311 3.40 14.80 22.69
C LEU A 311 2.22 15.40 23.49
N HIS A 312 2.44 16.19 24.55
CA HIS A 312 1.33 16.93 25.19
C HIS A 312 1.69 18.36 25.61
N GLY A 313 1.21 19.33 24.83
CA GLY A 313 0.96 20.69 25.29
C GLY A 313 -0.50 21.05 25.04
N THR A 314 -1.14 21.74 25.98
CA THR A 314 -2.36 22.55 25.77
C THR A 314 -2.54 23.57 26.90
N LYS A 315 -1.77 24.66 26.83
CA LYS A 315 -2.33 26.03 26.77
C LYS A 315 -1.26 27.02 26.32
#